data_AF-A0A259RTW7-F1
#
_entry.id   AF-A0A259RTW7-F1
#
_cell.length_a   1.000
_cell.length_b   1.000
_cell.length_c   1.000
_cell.angle_alpha   90.00
_cell.angle_beta   90.00
_cell.angle_gamma   90.00
#
_symmetry.space_group_name_H-M   'P 1'
#
loop_
_entity.id
_entity.type
_entity.pdbx_description
1 polymer ?
#
loop_
_entity_poly.entity_id
_entity_poly.type
_entity_poly.pdbx_seq_one_letter_code
_entity_poly.pdbx_strand_id
1 'polypeptide(L)'
;MEKTYNPAEIEAPCYARWQAGGYFAPDASLPTDAPSYCIMLPPPNVTGRLHMGHAFQDTLMDMLTRVHRMQGDRTLWQPGTDHAGIATQMVV
;
A
#
# COMPACT_ATOMS: atom_id res chain seq x y z
N MET A 1 -11.20 12.05 -24.67
CA MET A 1 -11.31 10.97 -23.67
C MET A 1 -12.02 9.81 -24.35
N GLU A 2 -11.56 8.58 -24.15
CA GLU A 2 -12.27 7.41 -24.65
C GLU A 2 -13.69 7.35 -24.05
N LYS A 3 -14.63 6.78 -24.81
CA LYS A 3 -16.02 6.63 -24.34
C LYS A 3 -16.20 5.45 -23.38
N THR A 4 -15.29 4.46 -23.43
CA THR A 4 -15.34 3.25 -22.62
C THR A 4 -14.21 3.28 -21.59
N TYR A 5 -14.52 2.95 -20.35
CA TYR A 5 -13.52 2.81 -19.29
C TYR A 5 -12.79 1.47 -19.45
N ASN A 6 -11.46 1.51 -19.60
CA ASN A 6 -10.59 0.34 -19.60
C ASN A 6 -9.59 0.45 -18.44
N PRO A 7 -9.77 -0.30 -17.32
CA PRO A 7 -8.86 -0.21 -16.17
C PRO A 7 -7.42 -0.64 -16.53
N ALA A 8 -7.25 -1.60 -17.42
CA ALA A 8 -5.92 -2.12 -17.77
C ALA A 8 -5.02 -1.05 -18.42
N GLU A 9 -5.61 -0.12 -19.16
CA GLU A 9 -4.89 0.99 -19.80
C GLU A 9 -4.60 2.14 -18.83
N ILE A 10 -5.25 2.17 -17.66
CA ILE A 10 -5.17 3.28 -16.70
C ILE A 10 -4.33 2.90 -15.48
N GLU A 11 -4.56 1.72 -14.90
CA GLU A 11 -3.96 1.30 -13.63
C GLU A 11 -2.45 1.16 -13.73
N ALA A 12 -1.93 0.48 -14.76
CA ALA A 12 -0.50 0.25 -14.91
C ALA A 12 0.30 1.56 -15.12
N PRO A 13 -0.10 2.49 -16.02
CA PRO A 13 0.56 3.79 -16.13
C PRO A 13 0.44 4.65 -14.86
N CYS A 14 -0.72 4.60 -14.18
CA CYS A 14 -0.90 5.33 -12.92
C CYS A 14 0.09 4.85 -11.85
N TYR A 15 0.20 3.54 -11.67
CA TYR A 15 1.11 2.95 -10.69
C TYR A 15 2.58 3.28 -11.02
N ALA A 16 2.98 3.12 -12.29
CA ALA A 16 4.33 3.46 -12.73
C ALA A 16 4.67 4.94 -12.46
N ARG A 17 3.73 5.85 -12.73
CA ARG A 17 3.88 7.28 -12.40
C ARG A 17 4.03 7.50 -10.90
N TRP A 18 3.25 6.81 -10.06
CA TRP A 18 3.35 6.94 -8.61
C TRP A 18 4.68 6.44 -8.06
N GLN A 19 5.17 5.33 -8.58
CA GLN A 19 6.46 4.77 -8.21
C GLN A 19 7.60 5.71 -8.63
N ALA A 20 7.60 6.17 -9.89
CA ALA A 20 8.61 7.07 -10.42
C ALA A 20 8.64 8.44 -9.71
N GLY A 21 7.49 8.95 -9.30
CA GLY A 21 7.38 10.19 -8.54
C GLY A 21 7.64 10.05 -7.04
N GLY A 22 7.99 8.87 -6.54
CA GLY A 22 8.26 8.66 -5.11
C GLY A 22 7.02 8.82 -4.22
N TYR A 23 5.82 8.75 -4.77
CA TYR A 23 4.57 9.03 -4.05
C TYR A 23 4.27 8.02 -2.92
N PHE A 24 4.98 6.90 -2.85
CA PHE A 24 4.84 5.94 -1.75
C PHE A 24 5.72 6.26 -0.54
N ALA A 25 6.74 7.12 -0.70
CA ALA A 25 7.62 7.51 0.39
C ALA A 25 6.95 8.56 1.31
N PRO A 26 7.31 8.60 2.60
CA PRO A 26 6.97 9.74 3.46
C PRO A 26 7.53 11.04 2.87
N ASP A 27 6.70 12.07 2.81
CA ASP A 27 7.09 13.35 2.19
C ASP A 27 8.15 14.07 3.05
N ALA A 28 9.39 14.09 2.56
CA ALA A 28 10.51 14.73 3.22
C ALA A 28 10.42 16.26 3.21
N SER A 29 9.59 16.85 2.33
CA SER A 29 9.44 18.30 2.21
C SER A 29 8.54 18.92 3.28
N LEU A 30 7.74 18.09 3.97
CA LEU A 30 6.89 18.56 5.06
C LEU A 30 7.74 19.09 6.23
N PRO A 31 7.22 20.08 6.99
CA PRO A 31 7.85 20.54 8.24
C PRO A 31 8.18 19.38 9.20
N THR A 32 9.18 19.59 10.05
CA THR A 32 9.59 18.57 11.04
C THR A 32 8.52 18.30 12.09
N ASP A 33 7.68 19.30 12.37
CA ASP A 33 6.55 19.26 13.30
C ASP A 33 5.21 18.92 12.60
N ALA A 34 5.24 18.59 11.31
CA ALA A 34 4.04 18.13 10.61
C ALA A 34 3.46 16.87 11.29
N PRO A 35 2.13 16.78 11.46
CA PRO A 35 1.51 15.58 12.00
C PRO A 35 1.89 14.34 11.18
N SER A 36 2.00 13.20 11.84
CA SER A 36 2.42 11.95 11.21
C SER A 36 1.34 10.88 11.37
N TYR A 37 1.10 10.14 10.30
CA TYR A 37 0.20 8.99 10.28
C TYR A 37 0.97 7.75 9.84
N CYS A 38 1.00 6.72 10.67
CA CYS A 38 1.67 5.46 10.37
C CYS A 38 0.72 4.29 10.55
N ILE A 39 0.68 3.40 9.55
CA ILE A 39 -0.07 2.14 9.62
C ILE A 39 0.81 1.00 9.12
N MET A 40 0.92 -0.05 9.92
CA MET A 40 1.65 -1.26 9.55
C MET A 40 0.69 -2.22 8.86
N LEU A 41 1.08 -2.71 7.68
CA LEU A 41 0.46 -3.89 7.07
C LEU A 41 0.73 -5.08 7.99
N PRO A 42 -0.29 -5.74 8.58
CA PRO A 42 -0.11 -7.03 9.22
C PRO A 42 0.49 -7.98 8.17
N PRO A 43 1.75 -8.40 8.36
CA PRO A 43 2.51 -9.00 7.27
C PRO A 43 1.87 -10.33 6.85
N PRO A 44 1.51 -10.52 5.56
CA PRO A 44 0.98 -11.79 5.12
C PRO A 44 2.06 -12.87 5.24
N ASN A 45 1.63 -14.09 5.58
CA ASN A 45 2.49 -15.26 5.61
C ASN A 45 3.03 -15.54 4.21
N VAL A 46 4.32 -15.88 4.09
CA VAL A 46 4.96 -16.27 2.81
C VAL A 46 4.50 -17.63 2.24
N THR A 47 3.37 -18.15 2.72
CA THR A 47 2.92 -19.54 2.51
C THR A 47 1.97 -19.72 1.32
N GLY A 48 1.67 -18.69 0.53
CA GLY A 48 0.74 -18.84 -0.59
C GLY A 48 0.31 -17.55 -1.30
N ARG A 49 -0.85 -17.62 -1.96
CA ARG A 49 -1.45 -16.52 -2.74
C ARG A 49 -2.33 -15.63 -1.86
N LEU A 50 -2.43 -14.35 -2.20
CA LEU A 50 -3.38 -13.43 -1.58
C LEU A 50 -4.82 -13.83 -1.92
N HIS A 51 -5.68 -13.86 -0.91
CA HIS A 51 -7.14 -13.99 -1.03
C HIS A 51 -7.90 -12.68 -0.76
N MET A 52 -9.21 -12.66 -1.01
CA MET A 52 -10.09 -11.49 -0.83
C MET A 52 -10.01 -10.82 0.54
N GLY A 53 -9.73 -11.56 1.62
CA GLY A 53 -9.46 -10.97 2.93
C GLY A 53 -8.29 -9.97 2.94
N HIS A 54 -7.19 -10.25 2.23
CA HIS A 54 -6.08 -9.31 2.07
C HIS A 54 -6.52 -8.10 1.26
N ALA A 55 -7.20 -8.33 0.12
CA ALA A 55 -7.69 -7.23 -0.71
C ALA A 55 -8.58 -6.25 0.08
N PHE A 56 -9.47 -6.76 0.93
CA PHE A 56 -10.29 -5.92 1.80
C PHE A 56 -9.46 -5.11 2.79
N GLN A 57 -8.57 -5.79 3.53
CA GLN A 57 -7.76 -5.14 4.56
C GLN A 57 -6.81 -4.10 3.96
N ASP A 58 -6.09 -4.48 2.91
CA ASP A 58 -5.10 -3.64 2.22
C ASP A 58 -5.76 -2.40 1.61
N THR A 59 -6.96 -2.56 1.03
CA THR A 59 -7.72 -1.43 0.48
C THR A 59 -8.10 -0.43 1.56
N LEU A 60 -8.52 -0.89 2.75
CA LEU A 60 -8.84 0.02 3.86
C LEU A 60 -7.60 0.78 4.34
N MET A 61 -6.47 0.09 4.49
CA MET A 61 -5.23 0.70 4.95
C MET A 61 -4.66 1.69 3.93
N ASP A 62 -4.70 1.36 2.63
CA ASP A 62 -4.31 2.27 1.54
C ASP A 62 -5.22 3.50 1.50
N MET A 63 -6.54 3.32 1.66
CA MET A 63 -7.50 4.43 1.69
C MET A 63 -7.21 5.39 2.85
N LEU A 64 -7.02 4.89 4.07
CA LEU A 64 -6.68 5.72 5.22
C LEU A 64 -5.36 6.47 5.01
N THR A 65 -4.33 5.78 4.51
CA THR A 65 -3.03 6.38 4.21
C THR A 65 -3.15 7.52 3.19
N ARG A 66 -3.97 7.35 2.15
CA ARG A 66 -4.21 8.39 1.13
C ARG A 66 -4.98 9.57 1.70
N VAL A 67 -6.01 9.33 2.52
CA VAL A 67 -6.79 10.40 3.17
C VAL A 67 -5.89 11.25 4.06
N HIS A 68 -5.08 10.63 4.94
CA HIS A 68 -4.14 11.35 5.80
C HIS A 68 -3.09 12.13 4.99
N ARG A 69 -2.57 11.53 3.91
CA ARG A 69 -1.63 12.23 3.00
C ARG A 69 -2.27 13.46 2.37
N MET A 70 -3.52 13.36 1.94
CA MET A 70 -4.26 14.49 1.36
C MET A 70 -4.62 15.56 2.41
N GLN A 71 -4.64 15.22 3.70
CA GLN A 71 -4.83 16.16 4.81
C GLN A 71 -3.54 16.88 5.22
N GLY A 72 -2.40 16.53 4.63
CA GLY A 72 -1.10 17.14 4.91
C GLY A 72 -0.25 16.39 5.95
N ASP A 73 -0.68 15.20 6.36
CA ASP A 73 0.09 14.39 7.30
C ASP A 73 1.27 13.72 6.57
N ARG A 74 2.39 13.57 7.29
CA ARG A 74 3.50 12.71 6.88
C ARG A 74 3.09 11.25 7.04
N THR A 75 2.82 10.58 5.93
CA THR A 75 2.28 9.21 5.97
C THR A 75 3.31 8.12 5.71
N LEU A 76 3.25 7.04 6.51
CA LEU A 76 3.97 5.79 6.28
C LEU A 76 2.99 4.62 6.33
N TRP A 77 2.78 3.97 5.18
CA TRP A 77 2.19 2.63 5.14
C TRP A 77 3.35 1.63 5.06
N GLN A 78 3.64 0.94 6.17
CA GLN A 78 4.79 0.04 6.27
C GLN A 78 4.40 -1.36 5.77
N PRO A 79 4.90 -1.81 4.61
CA PRO A 79 4.71 -3.19 4.15
C PRO A 79 5.71 -4.14 4.80
N GLY A 80 5.43 -5.44 4.70
CA GLY A 80 6.30 -6.53 5.12
C GLY A 80 5.66 -7.88 4.83
N THR A 81 6.41 -8.97 4.99
CA THR A 81 5.90 -10.35 4.93
C THR A 81 6.39 -11.12 6.15
N ASP A 82 5.61 -12.10 6.60
CA ASP A 82 5.94 -12.94 7.75
C ASP A 82 6.40 -14.32 7.27
N HIS A 83 7.55 -14.76 7.76
CA HIS A 83 8.11 -16.08 7.51
C HIS A 83 7.19 -17.24 7.91
N ALA A 84 6.24 -17.02 8.83
CA ALA A 84 5.20 -17.98 9.20
C ALA A 84 5.72 -19.39 9.52
N GLY A 85 6.70 -19.51 10.43
CA GLY A 85 7.55 -20.70 10.62
C GLY A 85 6.87 -22.08 10.66
N ILE A 86 5.70 -22.24 11.29
CA ILE A 86 5.00 -23.55 11.31
C ILE A 86 4.25 -23.80 9.99
N ALA A 87 3.69 -22.77 9.38
CA ALA A 87 2.91 -22.89 8.16
C ALA A 87 3.83 -23.08 6.93
N THR A 88 5.05 -22.53 6.92
CA THR A 88 6.04 -22.81 5.87
C THR A 88 6.54 -24.24 5.90
N GLN A 89 6.64 -24.88 7.07
CA GLN A 89 7.10 -26.27 7.19
C GLN A 89 6.07 -27.32 6.74
N MET A 90 4.78 -26.98 6.73
CA MET A 90 3.70 -27.90 6.32
C MET A 90 3.34 -27.81 4.83
N VAL A 91 3.85 -26.79 4.12
CA VAL A 91 3.53 -26.49 2.70
C VAL A 91 4.71 -26.81 1.76
N VAL A 92 5.80 -27.39 2.29
CA VAL A 92 6.91 -27.95 1.47
C VAL A 92 6.57 -29.36 1.02
#